data_AF-F7UX70-F1
#
_entry.id   AF-F7UX70-F1
#
_cell.length_a   1.000
_cell.length_b   1.000
_cell.length_c   1.000
_cell.angle_alpha   90.00
_cell.angle_beta   90.00
_cell.angle_gamma   90.00
#
_symmetry.space_group_name_H-M   'P 1'
#
loop_
_entity.id
_entity.type
_entity.pdbx_description
1 polymer ?
#
loop_
_entity_poly.entity_id
_entity_poly.type
_entity_poly.pdbx_seq_one_letter_code
_entity_poly.pdbx_strand_id
1 'polypeptide(L)'
;MVGSCYSGWQRGVCEEASFGRFTFSYITRCRMTKEEFCRRTLLSEKTFERIKYDALADRPKPETVMQVCVGLGLAFPEAEELFNAAGYHLGGCRLHGAYRWLLSAGGSLTIYECNDVLRSLGLPPLARWVEGR
;
A
#
# COMPACT_ATOMS: atom_id res chain seq x y z
N MET A 1 -22.52 -45.77 -17.76
CA MET A 1 -21.06 -45.66 -17.95
C MET A 1 -20.81 -44.66 -19.06
N VAL A 2 -19.92 -43.69 -18.77
CA VAL A 2 -19.12 -42.84 -19.67
C VAL A 2 -19.85 -42.00 -20.76
N GLY A 3 -19.52 -40.74 -21.02
CA GLY A 3 -18.37 -39.96 -20.60
C GLY A 3 -18.66 -38.47 -20.75
N SER A 4 -18.09 -37.72 -19.81
CA SER A 4 -18.07 -36.26 -19.75
C SER A 4 -17.17 -35.71 -20.86
N CYS A 5 -17.68 -34.75 -21.64
CA CYS A 5 -16.86 -33.85 -22.44
C CYS A 5 -17.16 -32.41 -22.03
N TYR A 6 -16.54 -31.97 -20.94
CA TYR A 6 -16.30 -30.55 -20.73
C TYR A 6 -14.79 -30.36 -20.65
N SER A 7 -14.24 -29.85 -21.74
CA SER A 7 -12.88 -29.36 -21.86
C SER A 7 -12.61 -28.36 -20.74
N GLY A 8 -11.62 -28.69 -19.91
CA GLY A 8 -11.19 -27.89 -18.80
C GLY A 8 -10.64 -26.55 -19.27
N TRP A 9 -11.37 -25.47 -18.97
CA TRP A 9 -10.74 -24.18 -18.74
C TRP A 9 -10.02 -24.30 -17.41
N GLN A 10 -8.71 -24.52 -17.48
CA GLN A 10 -7.80 -24.22 -16.39
C GLN A 10 -8.02 -22.74 -16.03
N ARG A 11 -8.81 -22.49 -14.98
CA ARG A 11 -8.66 -21.28 -14.20
C ARG A 11 -7.24 -21.34 -13.67
N GLY A 12 -6.32 -20.70 -14.38
CA GLY A 12 -5.07 -20.26 -13.77
C GLY A 12 -5.49 -19.58 -12.48
N VAL A 13 -5.05 -20.14 -11.35
CA VAL A 13 -5.09 -19.42 -10.10
C VAL A 13 -4.24 -18.19 -10.38
N CYS A 14 -4.89 -17.07 -10.70
CA CYS A 14 -4.29 -15.76 -10.53
C CYS A 14 -4.00 -15.72 -9.04
N GLU A 15 -2.80 -16.15 -8.64
CA GLU A 15 -2.32 -16.00 -7.28
C GLU A 15 -2.51 -14.52 -6.98
N GLU A 16 -3.51 -14.18 -6.16
CA GLU A 16 -3.80 -12.80 -5.78
C GLU A 16 -2.48 -12.24 -5.26
N ALA A 17 -1.84 -11.37 -6.05
CA ALA A 17 -0.49 -10.97 -5.74
C ALA A 17 -0.51 -10.29 -4.37
N SER A 18 0.39 -10.73 -3.49
CA SER A 18 0.49 -10.20 -2.13
C SER A 18 0.73 -8.68 -2.19
N PHE A 19 0.36 -7.96 -1.13
CA PHE A 19 0.72 -6.56 -0.97
C PHE A 19 2.23 -6.31 -1.22
N GLY A 20 3.09 -7.22 -0.78
CA GLY A 20 4.54 -7.14 -0.99
C GLY A 20 4.92 -7.17 -2.47
N ARG A 21 4.40 -8.16 -3.22
CA ARG A 21 4.64 -8.29 -4.66
C ARG A 21 4.13 -7.10 -5.46
N PHE A 22 2.91 -6.62 -5.17
CA PHE A 22 2.38 -5.41 -5.81
C PHE A 22 3.24 -4.19 -5.48
N THR A 23 3.60 -3.99 -4.22
CA THR A 23 4.45 -2.85 -3.84
C THR A 23 5.79 -2.89 -4.57
N PHE A 24 6.42 -4.07 -4.67
CA PHE A 24 7.70 -4.21 -5.36
C PHE A 24 7.58 -4.00 -6.88
N SER A 25 6.46 -4.39 -7.50
CA SER A 25 6.21 -4.10 -8.92
C SER A 25 6.11 -2.60 -9.18
N TYR A 26 5.49 -1.83 -8.27
CA TYR A 26 5.46 -0.37 -8.37
C TYR A 26 6.85 0.26 -8.17
N ILE A 27 7.61 -0.17 -7.15
CA ILE A 27 8.98 0.29 -6.89
C ILE A 27 9.86 0.12 -8.14
N THR A 28 9.80 -1.06 -8.77
CA THR A 28 10.61 -1.37 -9.96
C THR A 28 10.15 -0.58 -11.18
N ARG A 29 8.83 -0.45 -11.42
CA ARG A 29 8.27 0.37 -12.52
C ARG A 29 8.67 1.84 -12.40
N CYS A 30 8.70 2.38 -11.19
CA CYS A 30 9.11 3.76 -10.90
C CYS A 30 10.64 3.94 -10.80
N ARG A 31 11.43 2.88 -10.93
CA ARG A 31 12.90 2.88 -10.76
C ARG A 31 13.35 3.54 -9.44
N MET A 32 12.59 3.32 -8.37
CA MET A 32 12.85 3.93 -7.07
C MET A 32 13.94 3.15 -6.33
N THR A 33 14.96 3.87 -5.81
CA THR A 33 16.00 3.24 -4.99
C THR A 33 15.48 2.90 -3.60
N LYS A 34 16.20 2.04 -2.87
CA LYS A 34 15.88 1.70 -1.47
C LYS A 34 15.87 2.96 -0.60
N GLU A 35 16.87 3.80 -0.75
CA GLU A 35 17.06 5.03 0.04
C GLU A 35 15.91 5.99 -0.22
N GLU A 36 15.53 6.16 -1.48
CA GLU A 36 14.41 7.03 -1.86
C GLU A 36 13.08 6.49 -1.35
N PHE A 37 12.85 5.18 -1.46
CA PHE A 37 11.66 4.53 -0.92
C PHE A 37 11.55 4.74 0.60
N CYS A 38 12.62 4.48 1.35
CA CYS A 38 12.61 4.64 2.81
C CYS A 38 12.39 6.11 3.19
N ARG A 39 13.01 7.04 2.48
CA ARG A 39 12.85 8.49 2.69
C ARG A 39 11.42 8.96 2.42
N ARG A 40 10.78 8.51 1.34
CA ARG A 40 9.42 8.94 0.97
C ARG A 40 8.32 8.28 1.80
N THR A 41 8.50 7.03 2.19
CA THR A 41 7.48 6.26 2.95
C THR A 41 7.65 6.39 4.47
N LEU A 42 8.81 6.85 4.94
CA LEU A 42 9.24 6.78 6.34
C LEU A 42 9.25 5.35 6.90
N LEU A 43 9.34 4.34 6.02
CA LEU A 43 9.52 2.95 6.41
C LEU A 43 11.01 2.62 6.54
N SER A 44 11.32 1.66 7.42
CA SER A 44 12.69 1.21 7.62
C SER A 44 13.21 0.41 6.42
N GLU A 45 14.53 0.38 6.23
CA GLU A 45 15.18 -0.52 5.26
C GLU A 45 14.79 -1.98 5.48
N LYS A 46 14.60 -2.40 6.73
CA LYS A 46 14.11 -3.75 7.06
C LYS A 46 12.73 -4.03 6.46
N THR A 47 11.85 -3.03 6.41
CA THR A 47 10.53 -3.14 5.77
C THR A 47 10.69 -3.23 4.25
N PHE A 48 11.59 -2.45 3.65
CA PHE A 48 11.89 -2.54 2.23
C PHE A 48 12.40 -3.94 1.85
N GLU A 49 13.37 -4.49 2.59
CA GLU A 49 13.88 -5.85 2.30
C GLU A 49 12.78 -6.91 2.44
N ARG A 50 11.89 -6.77 3.44
CA ARG A 50 10.71 -7.65 3.56
C ARG A 50 9.77 -7.56 2.37
N ILE A 51 9.54 -6.36 1.82
CA ILE A 51 8.74 -6.19 0.60
C ILE A 51 9.44 -6.85 -0.59
N LYS A 52 10.74 -6.58 -0.77
CA LYS A 52 11.56 -7.10 -1.87
C LYS A 52 11.63 -8.63 -1.90
N TYR A 53 11.72 -9.26 -0.74
CA TYR A 53 11.81 -10.71 -0.59
C TYR A 53 10.45 -11.38 -0.28
N ASP A 54 9.33 -10.66 -0.45
CA ASP A 54 7.96 -11.17 -0.20
C ASP A 54 7.80 -11.81 1.20
N ALA A 55 8.47 -11.21 2.19
CA ALA A 55 8.51 -11.63 3.58
C ALA A 55 7.83 -10.62 4.53
N LEU A 56 7.01 -9.72 3.97
CA LEU A 56 6.14 -8.85 4.75
C LEU A 56 4.94 -9.66 5.25
N ALA A 57 4.40 -9.31 6.41
CA ALA A 57 3.19 -9.96 6.93
C ALA A 57 2.03 -9.86 5.93
N ASP A 58 1.23 -10.93 5.82
CA ASP A 58 0.10 -11.03 4.88
C ASP A 58 -0.89 -9.86 5.00
N ARG A 59 -1.00 -9.29 6.21
CA ARG A 59 -1.85 -8.13 6.50
C ARG A 59 -1.06 -7.03 7.21
N PRO A 60 -0.35 -6.16 6.46
CA PRO A 60 0.32 -5.00 7.06
C PRO A 60 -0.70 -4.04 7.66
N LYS A 61 -0.28 -3.13 8.54
CA LYS A 61 -1.19 -2.12 9.10
C LYS A 61 -1.70 -1.17 8.00
N PRO A 62 -2.94 -0.64 8.08
CA PRO A 62 -3.47 0.27 7.08
C PRO A 62 -2.65 1.57 6.97
N GLU A 63 -2.02 2.02 8.06
CA GLU A 63 -1.05 3.11 8.04
C GLU A 63 0.17 2.78 7.17
N THR A 64 0.69 1.55 7.26
CA THR A 64 1.82 1.08 6.43
C THR A 64 1.45 1.04 4.95
N VAL A 65 0.24 0.57 4.63
CA VAL A 65 -0.28 0.59 3.25
C VAL A 65 -0.35 2.03 2.73
N MET A 66 -0.93 2.94 3.52
CA MET A 66 -1.04 4.35 3.16
C MET A 66 0.33 5.02 3.00
N GLN A 67 1.31 4.71 3.86
CA GLN A 67 2.68 5.19 3.72
C GLN A 67 3.30 4.79 2.38
N VAL A 68 3.06 3.55 1.94
CA VAL A 68 3.50 3.07 0.63
C VAL A 68 2.80 3.81 -0.50
N CYS A 69 1.47 3.95 -0.45
CA CYS A 69 0.72 4.65 -1.49
C CYS A 69 1.19 6.10 -1.67
N VAL A 70 1.33 6.85 -0.57
CA VAL A 70 1.81 8.24 -0.59
C VAL A 70 3.28 8.31 -1.01
N GLY A 71 4.13 7.45 -0.44
CA GLY A 71 5.56 7.45 -0.74
C GLY A 71 5.89 7.04 -2.18
N LEU A 72 5.05 6.24 -2.82
CA LEU A 72 5.15 5.94 -4.25
C LEU A 72 4.45 6.98 -5.14
N GLY A 73 3.62 7.85 -4.57
CA GLY A 73 2.81 8.82 -5.30
C GLY A 73 1.74 8.16 -6.16
N LEU A 74 1.11 7.11 -5.65
CA LEU A 74 0.05 6.40 -6.36
C LEU A 74 -1.21 7.26 -6.48
N ALA A 75 -1.88 7.19 -7.63
CA ALA A 75 -3.23 7.73 -7.77
C ALA A 75 -4.25 6.80 -7.09
N PHE A 76 -5.48 7.29 -6.95
CA PHE A 76 -6.52 6.61 -6.19
C PHE A 76 -6.80 5.16 -6.66
N PRO A 77 -6.90 4.85 -7.97
CA PRO A 77 -7.16 3.48 -8.42
C PRO A 77 -6.06 2.50 -8.00
N GLU A 78 -4.79 2.86 -8.21
CA GLU A 78 -3.64 2.02 -7.84
C GLU A 78 -3.52 1.84 -6.33
N ALA A 79 -3.84 2.90 -5.57
CA ALA A 79 -3.87 2.82 -4.12
C ALA A 79 -4.98 1.87 -3.63
N GLU A 80 -6.17 1.91 -4.23
CA GLU A 80 -7.26 1.00 -3.88
C GLU A 80 -6.90 -0.47 -4.15
N GLU A 81 -6.23 -0.76 -5.26
CA GLU A 81 -5.66 -2.09 -5.52
C GLU A 81 -4.69 -2.54 -4.42
N LEU A 82 -3.80 -1.64 -3.97
CA LEU A 82 -2.85 -1.92 -2.90
C LEU A 82 -3.54 -2.18 -1.55
N PHE A 83 -4.58 -1.42 -1.23
CA PHE A 83 -5.39 -1.64 -0.03
C PHE A 83 -6.12 -2.98 -0.08
N ASN A 84 -6.72 -3.32 -1.23
CA ASN A 84 -7.39 -4.60 -1.42
C ASN A 84 -6.41 -5.78 -1.28
N ALA A 85 -5.22 -5.67 -1.88
CA ALA A 85 -4.16 -6.68 -1.76
C ALA A 85 -3.63 -6.83 -0.32
N ALA A 86 -3.78 -5.81 0.53
CA ALA A 86 -3.49 -5.86 1.96
C ALA A 86 -4.69 -6.31 2.82
N GLY A 87 -5.83 -6.67 2.22
CA GLY A 87 -7.04 -7.09 2.93
C GLY A 87 -7.81 -5.96 3.60
N TYR A 88 -7.77 -4.76 3.01
CA TYR A 88 -8.53 -3.58 3.45
C TYR A 88 -9.39 -3.03 2.32
N HIS A 89 -10.58 -2.55 2.69
CA HIS A 89 -11.42 -1.76 1.81
C HIS A 89 -11.47 -0.32 2.35
N LEU A 90 -11.26 0.68 1.48
CA LEU A 90 -11.22 2.10 1.85
C LEU A 90 -12.60 2.69 2.21
N GLY A 91 -13.54 1.92 2.76
CA GLY A 91 -14.90 2.36 3.09
C GLY A 91 -15.31 2.16 4.54
N GLY A 92 -16.42 2.78 4.96
CA GLY A 92 -17.10 2.43 6.21
C GLY A 92 -16.59 3.10 7.49
N CYS A 93 -15.58 3.97 7.44
CA CYS A 93 -15.19 4.78 8.59
C CYS A 93 -14.56 6.13 8.20
N ARG A 94 -14.50 7.05 9.17
CA ARG A 94 -13.96 8.41 8.99
C ARG A 94 -12.48 8.40 8.57
N LEU A 95 -11.69 7.46 9.09
CA LEU A 95 -10.28 7.30 8.72
C LEU A 95 -10.12 6.96 7.24
N HIS A 96 -10.91 6.02 6.73
CA HIS A 96 -10.85 5.66 5.32
C HIS A 96 -11.31 6.79 4.41
N GLY A 97 -12.33 7.56 4.82
CA GLY A 97 -12.72 8.79 4.12
C GLY A 97 -11.58 9.81 4.00
N ALA A 98 -10.82 10.00 5.08
CA ALA A 98 -9.63 10.85 5.07
C ALA A 98 -8.53 10.28 4.14
N TYR A 99 -8.31 8.97 4.13
CA TYR A 99 -7.34 8.34 3.22
C TYR A 99 -7.74 8.53 1.75
N ARG A 100 -9.02 8.33 1.39
CA ARG A 100 -9.50 8.60 0.03
C ARG A 100 -9.24 10.05 -0.38
N TRP A 101 -9.51 11.01 0.50
CA TRP A 101 -9.26 12.42 0.26
C TRP A 101 -7.76 12.71 0.05
N LEU A 102 -6.89 12.16 0.90
CA LEU A 102 -5.44 12.31 0.76
C LEU A 102 -4.91 11.71 -0.55
N LEU A 103 -5.42 10.53 -0.95
CA LEU A 103 -5.06 9.88 -2.20
C LEU A 103 -5.58 10.64 -3.43
N SER A 104 -6.69 11.37 -3.31
CA SER A 104 -7.21 12.22 -4.38
C SER A 104 -6.28 13.39 -4.72
N ALA A 105 -5.35 13.76 -3.81
CA ALA A 105 -4.30 14.75 -4.07
C ALA A 105 -3.17 14.24 -4.99
N GLY A 106 -3.22 12.96 -5.44
CA GLY A 106 -2.41 12.46 -6.56
C GLY A 106 -0.91 12.46 -6.31
N GLY A 107 -0.46 12.16 -5.09
CA GLY A 107 0.97 12.09 -4.76
C GLY A 107 1.68 13.45 -4.59
N SER A 108 0.92 14.55 -4.53
CA SER A 108 1.47 15.89 -4.22
C SER A 108 1.85 16.06 -2.74
N LEU A 109 1.33 15.21 -1.86
CA LEU A 109 1.54 15.28 -0.42
C LEU A 109 2.66 14.35 0.03
N THR A 110 3.47 14.82 0.96
CA THR A 110 4.42 14.03 1.75
C THR A 110 3.72 13.35 2.93
N ILE A 111 4.37 12.35 3.54
CA ILE A 111 3.86 11.71 4.77
C ILE A 111 3.67 12.72 5.91
N TYR A 112 4.52 13.75 5.96
CA TYR A 112 4.42 14.82 6.95
C TYR A 112 3.15 15.64 6.77
N GLU A 113 2.86 16.08 5.54
CA GLU A 113 1.63 16.83 5.23
C GLU A 113 0.38 15.96 5.45
N CYS A 114 0.44 14.68 5.08
CA CYS A 114 -0.64 13.74 5.40
C CYS A 114 -0.87 13.63 6.91
N ASN A 115 0.20 13.56 7.71
CA ASN A 115 0.10 13.52 9.17
C ASN A 115 -0.53 14.81 9.73
N ASP A 116 -0.18 15.97 9.21
CA ASP A 116 -0.73 17.25 9.67
C ASP A 116 -2.25 17.33 9.39
N VAL A 117 -2.68 16.91 8.20
CA VAL A 117 -4.10 16.80 7.87
C VAL A 117 -4.80 15.82 8.81
N LEU A 118 -4.27 14.60 9.00
CA LEU A 118 -4.88 13.60 9.89
C LEU A 118 -5.00 14.12 11.32
N ARG A 119 -3.97 14.79 11.83
CA ARG A 119 -3.99 15.41 13.17
C ARG A 119 -5.04 16.50 13.29
N SER A 120 -5.17 17.39 12.28
CA SER A 120 -6.21 18.42 12.26
C SER A 120 -7.63 17.84 12.30
N LEU A 121 -7.80 16.62 11.79
CA LEU A 121 -9.06 15.88 11.82
C LEU A 121 -9.25 15.08 13.12
N GLY A 122 -8.26 15.02 14.02
CA GLY A 122 -8.27 14.17 15.21
C GLY A 122 -8.16 12.67 14.88
N LEU A 123 -7.50 12.33 13.77
CA LEU A 123 -7.25 10.98 13.30
C LEU A 123 -5.80 10.54 13.59
N PRO A 124 -5.53 9.22 13.69
CA PRO A 124 -4.18 8.71 13.92
C PRO A 124 -3.25 9.08 12.75
N PRO A 125 -1.99 9.50 13.01
CA PRO A 125 -1.01 9.76 11.97
C PRO A 125 -0.50 8.46 11.32
N LEU A 126 -0.03 8.55 10.08
CA LEU A 126 0.57 7.45 9.32
C LEU A 126 1.89 6.99 9.91
N ALA A 127 2.74 7.96 10.27
CA ALA A 127 4.04 7.71 10.89
C ALA A 127 4.06 8.38 12.26
N ARG A 128 4.51 7.63 13.28
CA ARG A 128 4.85 8.24 14.57
C ARG A 128 6.09 9.09 14.35
N TRP A 129 5.95 10.39 14.57
CA TRP A 129 7.09 11.29 14.74
C TRP A 129 7.95 10.74 15.88
N VAL A 130 9.23 10.52 15.63
CA VAL A 130 10.22 10.46 16.70
C VAL A 130 10.77 11.87 16.80
N GLU A 131 10.27 12.65 17.75
CA GLU A 131 10.95 13.91 18.12
C GLU A 131 12.36 13.57 18.57
N GLY A 132 13.36 14.11 17.87
CA GLY A 132 14.76 14.11 18.31
C GLY A 132 15.44 12.74 18.34
N ARG A 133 16.22 12.44 17.31
CA ARG A 133 17.51 11.74 17.49
C ARG A 133 18.58 12.44 16.68
#